data_AF-A0A9Q4CWP9-F1
#
_entry.id   AF-A0A9Q4CWP9-F1
#
_cell.length_a   1.000
_cell.length_b   1.000
_cell.length_c   1.000
_cell.angle_alpha   90.00
_cell.angle_beta   90.00
_cell.angle_gamma   90.00
#
_symmetry.space_group_name_H-M   'P 1'
#
loop_
_entity.id
_entity.type
_entity.pdbx_description
1 polymer ?
#
loop_
_entity_poly.entity_id
_entity_poly.type
_entity_poly.pdbx_seq_one_letter_code
_entity_poly.pdbx_strand_id
1 'polypeptide(L)' 'MAKGNKEFVKEITPQDEDFSRWYIDVIRKADLMDYAPVRGCIVFKPDGYELWEACQEELNRRFKATGHRNAYF' A
#
# COMPACT_ATOMS: atom_id res chain seq x y z
N MET A 1 21.38 10.78 21.63
CA MET A 1 19.92 10.58 21.86
C MET A 1 19.18 11.79 21.32
N ALA A 2 18.95 11.86 20.00
CA ALA A 2 18.22 12.98 19.40
C ALA A 2 16.72 12.75 19.60
N LYS A 3 16.10 13.52 20.49
CA LYS A 3 14.64 13.67 20.56
C LYS A 3 14.21 14.48 19.34
N GLY A 4 13.99 13.79 18.22
CA GLY A 4 13.42 14.34 17.00
C GLY A 4 11.90 14.50 17.16
N ASN A 5 11.45 15.74 17.01
CA ASN A 5 10.09 16.25 17.10
C ASN A 5 9.04 15.31 16.43
N LYS A 6 8.25 14.57 17.23
CA LYS A 6 7.06 13.83 16.75
C LYS A 6 5.82 14.73 16.89
N GLU A 7 5.74 15.81 16.14
CA GLU A 7 4.41 16.22 15.67
C GLU A 7 4.11 15.33 14.45
N PHE A 8 3.89 14.05 14.72
CA PHE A 8 3.34 13.14 13.72
C PHE A 8 1.97 13.70 13.35
N VAL A 9 1.70 13.84 12.05
CA VAL A 9 0.47 14.39 11.46
C VAL A 9 -0.72 14.10 12.39
N LYS A 10 -1.29 15.15 13.02
CA LYS A 10 -2.35 15.02 14.05
C LYS A 10 -3.59 14.24 13.58
N GLU A 11 -3.66 13.98 12.28
CA GLU A 11 -4.75 13.30 11.59
C GLU A 11 -4.50 11.80 11.35
N ILE A 12 -3.37 11.24 11.78
CA ILE A 12 -3.04 9.81 11.68
C ILE A 12 -2.94 9.21 13.08
N THR A 13 -3.72 8.17 13.35
CA THR A 13 -3.71 7.43 14.62
C THR A 13 -2.33 6.81 14.88
N PRO A 14 -1.76 6.87 16.10
CA PRO A 14 -0.52 6.16 16.40
C PRO A 14 -0.64 4.66 16.16
N GLN A 15 0.37 4.09 15.48
CA GLN A 15 0.38 2.69 15.06
C GLN A 15 0.28 1.70 16.24
N ASP A 16 0.90 2.05 17.36
CA ASP A 16 0.95 1.26 18.59
C ASP A 16 -0.35 1.33 19.42
N GLU A 17 -1.21 2.31 19.17
CA GLU A 17 -2.50 2.46 19.83
C GLU A 17 -3.63 1.72 19.08
N ASP A 18 -3.74 1.94 17.77
CA ASP A 18 -4.70 1.24 16.91
C ASP A 18 -4.12 1.05 15.51
N PHE A 19 -3.53 -0.12 15.28
CA PHE A 19 -2.94 -0.49 14.01
C PHE A 19 -3.94 -0.48 12.85
N SER A 20 -5.18 -0.93 13.09
CA SER A 20 -6.19 -1.03 12.03
C SER A 20 -6.59 0.34 11.53
N ARG A 21 -6.79 1.27 12.47
CA ARG A 21 -7.11 2.66 12.15
C ARG A 21 -5.92 3.38 11.52
N TRP A 22 -4.73 3.22 12.07
CA TRP A 22 -3.49 3.76 11.51
C TRP A 22 -3.32 3.35 10.04
N TYR A 23 -3.51 2.07 9.71
CA TYR A 23 -3.36 1.56 8.34
C TYR A 23 -4.31 2.26 7.36
N ILE A 24 -5.58 2.42 7.77
CA ILE A 24 -6.60 3.10 6.97
C ILE A 24 -6.29 4.59 6.83
N ASP A 25 -5.87 5.25 7.92
CA ASP A 25 -5.52 6.67 7.92
C ASP A 25 -4.33 6.91 6.98
N VAL A 26 -3.29 6.08 7.05
CA VAL A 26 -2.10 6.19 6.17
C VAL A 26 -2.48 6.04 4.71
N ILE A 27 -3.20 4.97 4.34
CA ILE A 27 -3.58 4.71 2.94
C ILE A 27 -4.41 5.84 2.36
N ARG A 28 -5.35 6.37 3.13
CA ARG A 28 -6.23 7.46 2.69
C ARG A 28 -5.51 8.81 2.63
N LYS A 29 -4.67 9.11 3.62
CA LYS A 29 -3.91 10.37 3.67
C LYS A 29 -2.81 10.45 2.63
N ALA A 30 -2.25 9.30 2.24
CA ALA A 30 -1.30 9.17 1.14
C ALA A 30 -1.98 9.02 -0.23
N ASP A 31 -3.31 9.09 -0.30
CA ASP A 31 -4.08 8.99 -1.54
C ASP A 31 -3.78 7.73 -2.39
N LEU A 32 -3.58 6.58 -1.73
CA LEU A 32 -3.17 5.35 -2.42
C LEU A 32 -4.36 4.48 -2.87
N MET A 33 -5.42 4.42 -2.07
CA MET A 33 -6.56 3.53 -2.34
C MET A 33 -7.86 4.08 -1.75
N ASP A 34 -8.99 3.66 -2.32
CA ASP A 34 -10.35 3.98 -1.86
C ASP A 34 -11.26 2.74 -1.78
N TYR A 35 -12.33 2.82 -0.99
CA TYR A 35 -13.33 1.75 -0.94
C TYR A 35 -14.20 1.75 -2.19
N ALA A 36 -14.38 0.58 -2.80
CA ALA A 36 -15.35 0.37 -3.86
C ALA A 36 -16.78 0.27 -3.30
N PRO A 37 -17.83 0.45 -4.13
CA PRO A 37 -19.22 0.24 -3.71
C PRO A 37 -19.54 -1.21 -3.35
N VAL A 38 -18.69 -2.17 -3.73
CA VAL A 38 -18.82 -3.58 -3.39
C VAL A 38 -17.96 -3.89 -2.17
N ARG A 39 -18.58 -4.48 -1.15
CA ARG A 39 -17.89 -4.88 0.09
C ARG A 39 -16.74 -5.83 -0.23
N GLY A 40 -15.56 -5.54 0.32
CA GLY A 40 -14.35 -6.34 0.11
C GLY A 40 -13.54 -5.94 -1.12
N CYS A 41 -14.03 -5.00 -1.93
CA CYS A 41 -13.31 -4.46 -3.08
C CYS A 41 -12.69 -3.09 -2.75
N ILE A 42 -11.49 -2.86 -3.29
CA ILE A 42 -10.71 -1.63 -3.12
C ILE A 42 -10.34 -1.11 -4.51
N VAL A 43 -10.40 0.20 -4.69
CA VAL A 43 -9.95 0.91 -5.89
C VAL A 43 -8.54 1.42 -5.63
N PHE A 44 -7.58 1.04 -6.48
CA PHE A 44 -6.25 1.62 -6.46
C PHE A 44 -6.27 2.99 -7.14
N LYS A 45 -5.68 3.99 -6.48
CA LYS A 45 -5.38 5.30 -7.08
C LYS A 45 -4.06 5.23 -7.85
N PRO A 46 -3.72 6.22 -8.69
CA PRO A 46 -2.51 6.17 -9.52
C PRO A 46 -1.24 5.79 -8.73
N ASP A 47 -0.90 6.52 -7.67
CA ASP A 47 0.29 6.26 -6.85
C ASP A 47 0.26 4.87 -6.19
N GLY A 48 -0.92 4.42 -5.74
CA GLY A 48 -1.08 3.08 -5.19
C GLY A 48 -0.89 1.99 -6.24
N TYR A 49 -1.33 2.24 -7.48
CA TYR A 49 -1.19 1.31 -8.59
C TYR A 49 0.27 1.24 -9.07
N GLU A 50 0.99 2.36 -9.11
CA GLU A 50 2.42 2.39 -9.43
C GLU A 50 3.25 1.54 -8.45
N LEU A 51 2.93 1.60 -7.15
CA LEU A 51 3.56 0.73 -6.15
C LEU A 51 3.30 -0.76 -6.43
N TRP A 52 2.09 -1.09 -6.88
CA TRP A 52 1.73 -2.45 -7.25
C TRP A 52 2.48 -2.90 -8.52
N GLU A 53 2.56 -2.06 -9.54
CA GLU A 53 3.30 -2.33 -10.77
C GLU A 53 4.78 -2.61 -10.49
N ALA A 54 5.41 -1.80 -9.63
CA ALA A 54 6.80 -2.02 -9.22
C ALA A 54 7.00 -3.39 -8.52
N CYS A 55 6.07 -3.77 -7.64
CA CYS A 55 6.09 -5.10 -7.01
C CYS A 55 5.91 -6.23 -8.03
N GLN A 56 4.93 -6.07 -8.92
CA GLN A 56 4.62 -7.04 -9.96
C GLN A 56 5.82 -7.23 -10.91
N GLU A 57 6.43 -6.14 -11.36
CA GLU A 57 7.58 -6.16 -12.28
C GLU A 57 8.77 -6.91 -11.67
N GLU A 58 9.14 -6.60 -10.43
CA GLU A 58 10.29 -7.23 -9.78
C GLU A 58 10.06 -8.73 -9.55
N LEU A 59 8.86 -9.13 -9.12
CA LEU A 59 8.52 -10.54 -8.96
C LEU A 59 8.50 -11.26 -10.32
N ASN A 60 7.88 -10.66 -11.34
CA ASN A 60 7.82 -11.20 -12.70
C ASN A 60 9.22 -11.40 -13.29
N ARG A 61 10.14 -10.47 -13.06
CA ARG A 61 11.56 -10.59 -13.46
C ARG A 61 12.21 -11.81 -12.82
N ARG A 62 12.00 -12.04 -11.52
CA ARG A 62 12.54 -13.21 -10.79
C ARG A 62 11.95 -14.53 -11.29
N PHE A 63 10.65 -14.58 -11.60
CA PHE A 63 10.02 -15.77 -12.16
C PHE A 63 10.55 -16.11 -13.56
N LYS A 64 10.72 -15.10 -14.41
CA LYS A 64 11.31 -15.30 -15.75
C LYS A 64 12.76 -15.79 -15.68
N ALA A 65 13.54 -15.30 -14.71
CA ALA A 65 14.92 -15.76 -14.51
C ALA A 65 15.02 -17.26 -14.15
N THR A 66 13.92 -17.88 -13.69
CA THR A 66 13.84 -19.31 -13.37
C THR A 66 13.12 -20.14 -14.45
N GLY A 67 12.82 -19.53 -15.61
CA GLY A 67 12.23 -20.22 -16.77
C GLY A 67 10.69 -20.26 -16.80
N HIS A 68 10.01 -19.56 -15.88
CA HIS A 68 8.54 -19.53 -15.84
C HIS A 68 7.96 -18.63 -16.95
N ARG A 69 6.74 -18.96 -17.39
CA ARG A 69 5.95 -18.16 -18.33
C ARG A 69 4.59 -17.83 -17.72
N ASN A 70 4.16 -16.57 -17.88
CA ASN A 70 2.85 -16.13 -17.43
C ASN A 70 1.74 -16.75 -18.30
N ALA A 71 0.60 -17.02 -17.70
CA ALA A 71 -0.63 -17.49 -18.34
C ALA A 71 -1.84 -16.77 -17.74
N TYR A 72 -2.96 -16.74 -18.46
CA TYR A 72 -4.23 -16.17 -18.04
C TYR A 72 -5.35 -17.12 -18.49
N PHE A 73 -6.35 -17.35 -17.63
CA PHE A 73 -7.43 -18.31 -17.82
C PHE A 73 -8.79 -17.63 -17.65
#